data_AF-A0A957X9I7-F1
#
_entry.id   AF-A0A957X9I7-F1
#
_cell.length_a   1.000
_cell.length_b   1.000
_cell.length_c   1.000
_cell.angle_alpha   90.00
_cell.angle_beta   90.00
_cell.angle_gamma   90.00
#
_symmetry.space_group_name_H-M   'P 1'
#
loop_
_entity.id
_entity.type
_entity.pdbx_description
1 polymer ?
#
loop_
_entity_poly.entity_id
_entity_poly.type
_entity_poly.pdbx_seq_one_letter_code
_entity_poly.pdbx_strand_id
1 'polypeptide(L)'
;MSEKPPTSDHEILPEDILTKQPSLHLTIKKRAEVERDPSLTEHVESYTSRERRAYLDQQVEALYERAIKELNHFPADVSLALKKLNKAHGLVLEDPGQYNAALNEVAEVKMMIIEKEMRRQWAYTWGLLVFFYAVVWFVVLSMGFFVDMSQLAEGVIYIAEGYTTIWYVALAGGLGGVVAVLYDLSEDMSKNQFDRQKVMIYLIHPVTGLMLGVLMFFVANTGFLIFGNATLGMESRSFSSPQIVLIVLAWLAGFRQLDIYQLIDQMLARVLPKQKI
;
A
#
# COMPACT_ATOMS: atom_id res chain seq x y z
N MET A 1 -11.57 -29.04 51.50
CA MET A 1 -12.48 -28.12 50.78
C MET A 1 -11.67 -27.57 49.62
N SER A 2 -11.62 -28.20 48.45
CA SER A 2 -12.70 -28.50 47.49
C SER A 2 -13.29 -27.24 46.86
N GLU A 3 -12.66 -26.75 45.79
CA GLU A 3 -13.26 -26.73 44.43
C GLU A 3 -12.19 -26.32 43.41
N LYS A 4 -12.03 -27.11 42.35
CA LYS A 4 -11.06 -26.91 41.26
C LYS A 4 -11.87 -26.63 39.99
N PRO A 5 -11.68 -25.50 39.28
CA PRO A 5 -12.34 -25.28 37.99
C PRO A 5 -11.60 -26.04 36.87
N PRO A 6 -12.30 -26.39 35.76
CA PRO A 6 -11.75 -27.21 34.70
C PRO A 6 -10.69 -26.46 33.90
N THR A 7 -9.52 -27.07 33.79
CA THR A 7 -8.47 -26.75 32.82
C THR A 7 -9.01 -26.99 31.42
N SER A 8 -9.11 -25.93 30.61
CA SER A 8 -9.40 -26.04 29.18
C SER A 8 -8.14 -26.52 28.45
N ASP A 9 -8.21 -27.72 27.90
CA ASP A 9 -7.21 -28.28 27.01
C ASP A 9 -7.14 -27.47 25.71
N HIS A 10 -6.19 -26.54 25.63
CA HIS A 10 -5.73 -25.94 24.38
C HIS A 10 -4.20 -25.96 24.33
N GLU A 11 -3.67 -27.17 24.33
CA GLU A 11 -2.43 -27.53 23.65
C GLU A 11 -2.84 -28.78 22.88
N ILE A 12 -2.83 -28.82 21.55
CA ILE A 12 -1.68 -29.25 20.77
C ILE A 12 -2.15 -29.10 19.31
N LEU A 13 -1.59 -28.13 18.56
CA LEU A 13 -1.37 -28.40 17.14
C LEU A 13 -0.31 -29.50 17.14
N PRO A 14 -0.57 -30.71 16.61
CA PRO A 14 0.44 -31.74 16.64
C PRO A 14 1.45 -31.41 15.55
N GLU A 15 2.64 -30.94 15.96
CA GLU A 15 3.84 -31.06 15.12
C GLU A 15 4.16 -32.54 14.78
N ASP A 16 3.45 -33.50 15.40
CA ASP A 16 3.58 -34.93 15.15
C ASP A 16 2.83 -35.44 13.88
N ILE A 17 2.14 -34.59 13.10
CA ILE A 17 1.52 -35.02 11.83
C ILE A 17 2.54 -35.13 10.68
N LEU A 18 3.72 -34.49 10.77
CA LEU A 18 4.75 -34.56 9.73
C LEU A 18 5.85 -35.59 9.99
N THR A 19 5.93 -36.18 11.19
CA THR A 19 7.01 -37.11 11.59
C THR A 19 6.57 -38.52 11.93
N LYS A 20 5.27 -38.81 11.99
CA LYS A 20 4.74 -40.19 12.08
C LYS A 20 3.72 -40.46 10.97
N GLN A 21 4.22 -40.65 9.75
CA GLN A 21 3.61 -41.63 8.86
C GLN A 21 4.20 -43.01 9.20
N PRO A 22 3.51 -43.88 9.95
CA PRO A 22 3.64 -45.29 9.70
C PRO A 22 2.95 -45.51 8.35
N SER A 23 3.73 -45.40 7.28
CA SER A 23 3.45 -45.96 5.96
C SER A 23 1.96 -46.23 5.72
N LEU A 24 1.26 -45.26 5.12
CA LEU A 24 -0.02 -45.50 4.43
C LEU A 24 0.24 -46.35 3.16
N HIS A 25 1.08 -47.37 3.27
CA HIS A 25 1.07 -48.54 2.42
C HIS A 25 -0.20 -49.30 2.79
N LEU A 26 -1.34 -48.82 2.26
CA LEU A 26 -2.24 -49.76 1.62
C LEU A 26 -1.37 -50.59 0.69
N THR A 27 -0.93 -51.75 1.17
CA THR A 27 -0.20 -52.75 0.39
C THR A 27 -0.89 -52.82 -0.96
N ILE A 28 -0.14 -52.74 -2.06
CA ILE A 28 -0.66 -52.71 -3.43
C ILE A 28 -1.74 -53.80 -3.64
N LYS A 29 -1.63 -54.92 -2.90
CA LYS A 29 -2.66 -55.96 -2.75
C LYS A 29 -4.02 -55.50 -2.23
N LYS A 30 -4.09 -54.75 -1.12
CA LYS A 30 -5.33 -54.19 -0.56
C LYS A 30 -5.91 -53.09 -1.45
N ARG A 31 -5.06 -52.30 -2.12
CA ARG A 31 -5.53 -51.30 -3.10
C ARG A 31 -6.18 -51.98 -4.31
N ALA A 32 -5.58 -53.05 -4.81
CA ALA A 32 -6.11 -53.87 -5.89
C ALA A 32 -7.33 -54.73 -5.51
N GLU A 33 -7.50 -55.10 -4.23
CA GLU A 33 -8.73 -55.74 -3.72
C GLU A 33 -9.89 -54.75 -3.61
N VAL A 34 -9.63 -53.53 -3.13
CA VAL A 34 -10.63 -52.45 -3.13
C VAL A 34 -11.02 -52.05 -4.56
N GLU A 35 -10.09 -52.06 -5.51
CA GLU A 35 -10.36 -51.80 -6.94
C GLU A 35 -11.15 -52.91 -7.65
N ARG A 36 -11.12 -54.15 -7.13
CA ARG A 36 -11.80 -55.31 -7.72
C ARG A 36 -13.23 -55.53 -7.26
N ASP A 37 -13.62 -54.94 -6.13
CA ASP A 37 -14.98 -55.07 -5.60
C ASP A 37 -15.77 -53.78 -5.90
N PRO A 38 -16.60 -53.77 -6.96
CA PRO A 38 -17.33 -52.57 -7.38
C PRO A 38 -18.26 -52.02 -6.29
N SER A 39 -18.71 -52.88 -5.36
CA SER A 39 -19.59 -52.47 -4.27
C SER A 39 -18.86 -51.67 -3.17
N LEU A 40 -17.58 -51.96 -2.95
CA LEU A 40 -16.71 -51.25 -1.99
C LEU A 40 -16.24 -49.92 -2.54
N THR A 41 -15.94 -49.84 -3.84
CA THR A 41 -15.60 -48.58 -4.52
C THR A 41 -16.78 -47.62 -4.49
N GLU A 42 -18.00 -48.10 -4.75
CA GLU A 42 -19.23 -47.30 -4.70
C GLU A 42 -19.57 -46.84 -3.26
N HIS A 43 -19.37 -47.70 -2.26
CA HIS A 43 -19.53 -47.31 -0.86
C HIS A 43 -18.49 -46.26 -0.44
N VAL A 44 -17.20 -46.46 -0.76
CA VAL A 44 -16.16 -45.48 -0.42
C VAL A 44 -16.41 -44.15 -1.14
N GLU A 45 -16.78 -44.15 -2.43
CA GLU A 45 -17.12 -42.93 -3.16
C GLU A 45 -18.32 -42.20 -2.54
N SER A 46 -19.37 -42.93 -2.14
CA SER A 46 -20.56 -42.32 -1.51
C SER A 46 -20.29 -41.78 -0.09
N TYR A 47 -19.49 -42.47 0.72
CA TYR A 47 -19.09 -41.99 2.05
C TYR A 47 -18.16 -40.78 1.96
N THR A 48 -17.13 -40.86 1.09
CA THR A 48 -16.20 -39.74 0.88
C THR A 48 -16.93 -38.52 0.31
N SER A 49 -17.96 -38.72 -0.52
CA SER A 49 -18.81 -37.65 -1.04
C SER A 49 -19.63 -36.98 0.07
N ARG A 50 -20.23 -37.72 1.00
CA ARG A 50 -20.99 -37.14 2.14
C ARG A 50 -20.11 -36.34 3.09
N GLU A 51 -18.96 -36.89 3.48
CA GLU A 51 -18.04 -36.20 4.39
C GLU A 51 -17.46 -34.93 3.75
N ARG A 52 -17.05 -35.00 2.47
CA ARG A 52 -16.57 -33.84 1.70
C ARG A 52 -17.62 -32.75 1.53
N ARG A 53 -18.90 -33.13 1.39
CA ARG A 53 -20.03 -32.18 1.33
C ARG A 53 -20.23 -31.48 2.67
N ALA A 54 -20.27 -32.23 3.77
CA ALA A 54 -20.41 -31.65 5.10
C ALA A 54 -19.26 -30.68 5.43
N TYR A 55 -18.03 -31.04 5.06
CA TYR A 55 -16.87 -30.17 5.22
C TYR A 55 -16.95 -28.89 4.37
N LEU A 56 -17.43 -28.99 3.13
CA LEU A 56 -17.59 -27.83 2.25
C LEU A 56 -18.70 -26.90 2.75
N ASP A 57 -19.83 -27.44 3.21
CA ASP A 57 -20.91 -26.64 3.81
C ASP A 57 -20.43 -25.87 5.05
N GLN A 58 -19.68 -26.54 5.94
CA GLN A 58 -19.09 -25.89 7.10
C GLN A 58 -18.13 -24.76 6.69
N GLN A 59 -17.34 -24.95 5.62
CA GLN A 59 -16.46 -23.90 5.11
C GLN A 59 -17.24 -22.73 4.49
N VAL A 60 -18.29 -23.02 3.73
CA VAL A 60 -19.14 -22.00 3.11
C VAL A 60 -19.78 -21.14 4.19
N GLU A 61 -20.37 -21.74 5.22
CA GLU A 61 -21.02 -21.03 6.32
C GLU A 61 -20.03 -20.19 7.13
N ALA A 62 -18.84 -20.74 7.44
CA ALA A 62 -17.78 -19.98 8.09
C ALA A 62 -17.30 -18.78 7.22
N LEU A 63 -17.26 -18.94 5.90
CA LEU A 63 -16.89 -17.86 4.98
C LEU A 63 -18.01 -16.82 4.82
N TYR A 64 -19.29 -17.19 4.95
CA TYR A 64 -20.39 -16.23 4.97
C TYR A 64 -20.23 -15.24 6.12
N GLU A 65 -20.07 -15.75 7.35
CA GLU A 65 -19.88 -14.91 8.53
C GLU A 65 -18.64 -14.03 8.39
N ARG A 66 -17.54 -14.61 7.89
CA ARG A 66 -16.27 -13.90 7.73
C ARG A 66 -16.33 -12.85 6.63
N ALA A 67 -17.00 -13.12 5.51
CA ALA A 67 -17.22 -12.15 4.45
C ALA A 67 -18.05 -10.97 4.95
N ILE A 68 -19.14 -11.21 5.68
CA ILE A 68 -19.96 -10.14 6.26
C ILE A 68 -19.14 -9.31 7.25
N LYS A 69 -18.35 -9.95 8.11
CA LYS A 69 -17.55 -9.25 9.13
C LYS A 69 -16.39 -8.44 8.53
N GLU A 70 -15.58 -9.05 7.66
CA GLU A 70 -14.34 -8.43 7.16
C GLU A 70 -14.58 -7.50 5.95
N LEU A 71 -15.58 -7.80 5.12
CA LEU A 71 -15.89 -7.00 3.93
C LEU A 71 -16.99 -5.95 4.16
N ASN A 72 -17.56 -5.81 5.37
CA ASN A 72 -18.67 -4.89 5.65
C ASN A 72 -18.47 -3.45 5.11
N HIS A 73 -17.23 -2.98 5.06
CA HIS A 73 -16.86 -1.66 4.56
C HIS A 73 -16.91 -1.51 3.03
N PHE A 74 -17.06 -2.63 2.31
CA PHE A 74 -17.07 -2.73 0.85
C PHE A 74 -18.34 -3.47 0.38
N PRO A 75 -19.48 -2.78 0.26
CA PRO A 75 -20.77 -3.43 -0.05
C PRO A 75 -20.75 -4.18 -1.39
N ALA A 76 -19.99 -3.68 -2.36
CA ALA A 76 -19.79 -4.35 -3.65
C ALA A 76 -19.08 -5.71 -3.47
N ASP A 77 -17.98 -5.75 -2.71
CA ASP A 77 -17.21 -6.97 -2.47
C ASP A 77 -18.00 -7.99 -1.64
N VAL A 78 -18.77 -7.53 -0.63
CA VAL A 78 -19.70 -8.38 0.13
C VAL A 78 -20.69 -9.05 -0.81
N SER A 79 -21.38 -8.27 -1.65
CA SER A 79 -22.40 -8.80 -2.56
C SER A 79 -21.84 -9.83 -3.54
N LEU A 80 -20.61 -9.59 -4.03
CA LEU A 80 -19.90 -10.50 -4.93
C LEU A 80 -19.50 -11.79 -4.20
N ALA A 81 -18.95 -11.68 -2.99
CA ALA A 81 -18.59 -12.83 -2.16
C ALA A 81 -19.82 -13.69 -1.83
N LEU A 82 -20.92 -13.07 -1.37
CA LEU A 82 -22.17 -13.78 -1.07
C LEU A 82 -22.76 -14.45 -2.31
N LYS A 83 -22.69 -13.81 -3.49
CA LYS A 83 -23.14 -14.40 -4.76
C LYS A 83 -22.31 -15.64 -5.13
N LYS A 84 -21.00 -15.60 -4.94
CA LYS A 84 -20.10 -16.74 -5.21
C LYS A 84 -20.31 -17.89 -4.23
N LEU A 85 -20.50 -17.59 -2.95
CA LEU A 85 -20.81 -18.61 -1.94
C LEU A 85 -22.18 -19.27 -2.19
N ASN A 86 -23.21 -18.49 -2.57
CA ASN A 86 -24.53 -19.03 -2.93
C ASN A 86 -24.42 -19.94 -4.15
N LYS A 87 -23.63 -19.54 -5.15
CA LYS A 87 -23.36 -20.36 -6.34
C LYS A 87 -22.64 -21.66 -5.97
N ALA A 88 -21.63 -21.60 -5.10
CA ALA A 88 -20.93 -22.78 -4.62
C ALA A 88 -21.88 -23.76 -3.92
N HIS A 89 -22.76 -23.27 -3.03
CA HIS A 89 -23.74 -24.09 -2.36
C HIS A 89 -24.74 -24.75 -3.34
N GLY A 90 -25.23 -23.99 -4.33
CA GLY A 90 -26.08 -24.52 -5.40
C GLY A 90 -25.41 -25.66 -6.20
N LEU A 91 -24.15 -25.48 -6.60
CA LEU A 91 -23.38 -26.50 -7.32
C LEU A 91 -23.22 -27.80 -6.51
N VAL A 92 -23.10 -27.71 -5.19
CA VAL A 92 -22.97 -28.87 -4.30
C VAL A 92 -24.28 -29.64 -4.16
N LEU A 93 -25.41 -28.92 -4.16
CA LEU A 93 -26.74 -29.52 -4.04
C LEU A 93 -27.21 -30.15 -5.34
N GLU A 94 -26.90 -29.56 -6.50
CA GLU A 94 -27.37 -30.02 -7.81
C GLU A 94 -26.67 -31.30 -8.29
N ASP A 95 -25.34 -31.38 -8.22
CA ASP A 95 -24.59 -32.50 -8.81
C ASP A 95 -23.29 -32.83 -8.05
N PRO A 96 -23.12 -34.07 -7.52
CA PRO A 96 -21.84 -34.51 -6.94
C PRO A 96 -20.63 -34.35 -7.87
N GLY A 97 -20.81 -34.43 -9.19
CA GLY A 97 -19.74 -34.25 -10.17
C GLY A 97 -19.16 -32.84 -10.22
N GLN A 98 -19.90 -31.83 -9.75
CA GLN A 98 -19.51 -30.42 -9.82
C GLN A 98 -18.81 -29.92 -8.55
N TYR A 99 -18.48 -30.82 -7.62
CA TYR A 99 -17.80 -30.49 -6.36
C TYR A 99 -16.54 -29.63 -6.56
N ASN A 100 -15.73 -29.92 -7.58
CA ASN A 100 -14.51 -29.15 -7.88
C ASN A 100 -14.82 -27.70 -8.29
N ALA A 101 -15.92 -27.47 -9.00
CA ALA A 101 -16.33 -26.12 -9.39
C ALA A 101 -16.77 -25.30 -8.18
N ALA A 102 -17.52 -25.91 -7.25
CA ALA A 102 -17.89 -25.27 -5.99
C ALA A 102 -16.65 -24.91 -5.15
N LEU A 103 -15.67 -25.81 -5.11
CA LEU A 103 -14.42 -25.62 -4.37
C LEU A 103 -13.60 -24.44 -4.92
N ASN A 104 -13.59 -24.26 -6.24
CA ASN A 104 -12.94 -23.10 -6.87
C ASN A 104 -13.62 -21.78 -6.48
N GLU A 105 -14.95 -21.71 -6.50
CA GLU A 105 -15.68 -20.49 -6.09
C GLU A 105 -15.42 -20.15 -4.61
N VAL A 106 -15.38 -21.15 -3.74
CA VAL A 106 -15.01 -20.99 -2.31
C VAL A 106 -13.57 -20.50 -2.16
N ALA A 107 -12.63 -21.06 -2.92
CA ALA A 107 -11.23 -20.64 -2.91
C ALA A 107 -11.05 -19.18 -3.35
N GLU A 108 -11.78 -18.74 -4.37
CA GLU A 108 -11.75 -17.34 -4.83
C GLU A 108 -12.24 -16.36 -3.75
N VAL A 109 -13.35 -16.68 -3.06
CA VAL A 109 -13.85 -15.85 -1.95
C VAL A 109 -12.86 -15.82 -0.80
N LYS A 110 -12.25 -16.97 -0.47
CA LYS A 110 -11.21 -17.04 0.55
C LYS A 110 -10.00 -16.16 0.21
N MET A 111 -9.54 -16.19 -1.05
CA MET A 111 -8.44 -15.33 -1.51
C MET A 111 -8.81 -13.85 -1.42
N MET A 112 -10.04 -13.49 -1.80
CA MET A 112 -10.53 -12.11 -1.68
C MET A 112 -10.51 -11.61 -0.23
N ILE A 113 -10.96 -12.44 0.73
CA ILE A 113 -10.94 -12.08 2.16
C ILE A 113 -9.50 -11.95 2.66
N ILE A 114 -8.63 -12.92 2.37
CA ILE A 114 -7.22 -12.91 2.80
C ILE A 114 -6.50 -11.68 2.27
N GLU A 115 -6.68 -11.34 1.00
CA GLU A 115 -6.03 -10.18 0.38
C GLU A 115 -6.46 -8.86 1.05
N LYS A 116 -7.72 -8.76 1.48
CA LYS A 116 -8.24 -7.58 2.19
C LYS A 116 -7.75 -7.53 3.64
N GLU A 117 -7.72 -8.66 4.33
CA GLU A 117 -7.19 -8.77 5.70
C GLU A 117 -5.70 -8.40 5.75
N MET A 118 -4.90 -8.95 4.82
CA MET A 118 -3.48 -8.63 4.68
C MET A 118 -3.27 -7.15 4.37
N ARG A 119 -4.06 -6.57 3.45
CA ARG A 119 -3.99 -5.12 3.16
C ARG A 119 -4.24 -4.27 4.39
N ARG A 120 -5.22 -4.61 5.24
CA ARG A 120 -5.50 -3.87 6.49
C ARG A 120 -4.33 -3.94 7.47
N GLN A 121 -3.76 -5.13 7.67
CA GLN A 121 -2.62 -5.30 8.57
C GLN A 121 -1.37 -4.58 8.06
N TRP A 122 -1.13 -4.61 6.75
CA TRP A 122 -0.03 -3.89 6.12
C TRP A 122 -0.23 -2.38 6.17
N ALA A 123 -1.46 -1.89 5.98
CA ALA A 123 -1.79 -0.46 6.11
C ALA A 123 -1.40 0.08 7.49
N TYR A 124 -1.67 -0.68 8.56
CA TYR A 124 -1.33 -0.24 9.91
C TYR A 124 0.19 -0.24 10.14
N THR A 125 0.87 -1.33 9.83
CA THR A 125 2.32 -1.48 10.10
C THR A 125 3.17 -0.56 9.22
N TRP A 126 2.96 -0.59 7.90
CA TRP A 126 3.73 0.20 6.95
C TRP A 126 3.26 1.65 6.89
N GLY A 127 1.96 1.92 7.02
CA GLY A 127 1.45 3.28 7.06
C GLY A 127 1.97 4.05 8.28
N LEU A 128 2.06 3.41 9.43
CA LEU A 128 2.68 4.00 10.63
C LEU A 128 4.18 4.29 10.41
N LEU A 129 4.92 3.37 9.76
CA LEU A 129 6.33 3.58 9.42
C LEU A 129 6.51 4.79 8.49
N VAL A 130 5.70 4.89 7.43
CA VAL A 130 5.70 6.03 6.50
C VAL A 130 5.34 7.33 7.22
N PHE A 131 4.38 7.29 8.15
CA PHE A 131 4.02 8.45 8.97
C PHE A 131 5.22 8.93 9.80
N PHE A 132 5.89 8.03 10.53
CA PHE A 132 7.09 8.41 11.30
C PHE A 132 8.21 8.95 10.41
N TYR A 133 8.44 8.33 9.25
CA TYR A 133 9.37 8.83 8.25
C TYR A 133 9.04 10.27 7.81
N ALA A 134 7.77 10.54 7.50
CA ALA A 134 7.31 11.88 7.12
C ALA A 134 7.49 12.89 8.26
N VAL A 135 7.20 12.51 9.50
CA VAL A 135 7.43 13.35 10.69
C VAL A 135 8.92 13.65 10.88
N VAL A 136 9.80 12.65 10.72
CA VAL A 136 11.25 12.85 10.81
C VAL A 136 11.70 13.85 9.75
N TRP A 137 11.27 13.70 8.50
CA TRP A 137 11.58 14.67 7.44
C TRP A 137 11.00 16.05 7.73
N PHE A 138 9.77 16.14 8.23
CA PHE A 138 9.17 17.41 8.63
C PHE A 138 10.05 18.15 9.65
N VAL A 139 10.51 17.42 10.69
CA VAL A 139 11.38 17.98 11.73
C VAL A 139 12.74 18.37 11.16
N VAL A 140 13.39 17.50 10.39
CA VAL A 140 14.70 17.76 9.78
C VAL A 140 14.66 18.99 8.85
N LEU A 141 13.66 19.07 7.98
CA LEU A 141 13.52 20.21 7.06
C LEU A 141 13.16 21.50 7.80
N SER A 142 12.30 21.41 8.82
CA SER A 142 11.99 22.57 9.68
C SER A 142 13.21 23.06 10.45
N MET A 143 14.04 22.15 10.98
CA MET A 143 15.33 22.50 11.60
C MET A 143 16.27 23.18 10.61
N GLY A 144 16.24 22.77 9.33
CA GLY A 144 17.01 23.39 8.25
C GLY A 144 16.75 24.89 8.07
N PHE A 145 15.57 25.40 8.42
CA PHE A 145 15.26 26.84 8.37
C PHE A 145 15.99 27.65 9.44
N PHE A 146 16.40 27.02 10.54
CA PHE A 146 17.14 27.67 11.62
C PHE A 146 18.65 27.63 11.42
N VAL A 147 19.14 26.88 10.41
CA VAL A 147 20.56 26.79 10.10
C VAL A 147 20.99 28.03 9.31
N ASP A 148 21.89 28.82 9.88
CA ASP A 148 22.49 29.97 9.18
C ASP A 148 23.55 29.47 8.17
N MET A 149 23.10 29.25 6.93
CA MET A 149 23.98 28.81 5.84
C MET A 149 25.09 29.81 5.52
N SER A 150 24.98 31.09 5.92
CA SER A 150 26.04 32.07 5.69
C SER A 150 27.31 31.72 6.48
N GLN A 151 27.17 31.17 7.69
CA GLN A 151 28.30 30.79 8.54
C GLN A 151 28.97 29.49 8.07
N LEU A 152 28.19 28.59 7.45
CA LEU A 152 28.70 27.33 6.90
C LEU A 152 29.39 27.53 5.55
N ALA A 153 29.03 28.58 4.81
CA ALA A 153 29.57 28.88 3.50
C ALA A 153 30.94 29.61 3.52
N GLU A 154 31.35 30.20 4.66
CA GLU A 154 32.59 30.99 4.79
C GLU A 154 33.89 30.23 4.46
N GLY A 155 33.87 28.90 4.35
CA GLY A 155 35.06 28.10 4.06
C GLY A 155 35.05 27.33 2.73
N VAL A 156 33.93 27.28 2.00
CA VAL A 156 33.77 26.27 0.94
C VAL A 156 33.99 26.84 -0.46
N ILE A 157 33.29 27.87 -0.95
CA ILE A 157 33.59 28.46 -2.28
C ILE A 157 33.03 29.90 -2.39
N TYR A 158 33.77 30.80 -3.06
CA TYR A 158 33.42 32.17 -3.51
C TYR A 158 32.20 32.27 -4.46
N ILE A 159 31.22 31.36 -4.39
CA ILE A 159 30.09 31.37 -5.32
C ILE A 159 28.91 32.14 -4.71
N ALA A 160 28.54 33.22 -5.42
CA ALA A 160 27.25 33.89 -5.56
C ALA A 160 26.34 34.14 -4.34
N GLU A 161 25.89 35.38 -4.20
CA GLU A 161 24.94 35.93 -3.20
C GLU A 161 23.51 35.32 -3.25
N GLY A 162 23.28 34.15 -3.84
CA GLY A 162 21.96 33.52 -4.03
C GLY A 162 21.72 32.18 -3.30
N TYR A 163 22.75 31.57 -2.70
CA TYR A 163 22.62 30.22 -2.11
C TYR A 163 21.66 30.15 -0.92
N THR A 164 21.57 31.21 -0.12
CA THR A 164 20.63 31.28 1.01
C THR A 164 19.19 31.21 0.54
N THR A 165 18.85 31.94 -0.52
CA THR A 165 17.50 31.90 -1.12
C THR A 165 17.21 30.53 -1.70
N ILE A 166 18.15 29.93 -2.44
CA ILE A 166 17.99 28.57 -2.99
C ILE A 166 17.75 27.55 -1.88
N TRP A 167 18.48 27.65 -0.77
CA TRP A 167 18.33 26.78 0.39
C TRP A 167 16.92 26.84 0.99
N TYR A 168 16.43 28.04 1.30
CA TYR A 168 15.09 28.19 1.89
C TYR A 168 13.97 27.76 0.95
N VAL A 169 14.11 28.05 -0.34
CA VAL A 169 13.15 27.64 -1.38
C VAL A 169 13.16 26.12 -1.56
N ALA A 170 14.35 25.49 -1.55
CA ALA A 170 14.48 24.03 -1.56
C ALA A 170 13.78 23.43 -0.34
N LEU A 171 14.10 23.88 0.87
CA LEU A 171 13.48 23.40 2.11
C LEU A 171 11.96 23.56 2.11
N ALA A 172 11.46 24.69 1.60
CA ALA A 172 10.03 24.92 1.45
C ALA A 172 9.38 23.90 0.51
N GLY A 173 10.01 23.63 -0.65
CA GLY A 173 9.58 22.57 -1.56
C GLY A 173 9.60 21.19 -0.93
N GLY A 174 10.65 20.88 -0.15
CA GLY A 174 10.73 19.63 0.61
C GLY A 174 9.59 19.49 1.62
N LEU A 175 9.29 20.55 2.37
CA LEU A 175 8.16 20.58 3.31
C LEU A 175 6.83 20.38 2.59
N GLY A 176 6.66 20.99 1.41
CA GLY A 176 5.51 20.73 0.54
C GLY A 176 5.38 19.25 0.18
N GLY A 177 6.50 18.62 -0.19
CA GLY A 177 6.56 17.18 -0.48
C GLY A 177 6.21 16.30 0.72
N VAL A 178 6.66 16.68 1.93
CA VAL A 178 6.27 15.96 3.16
C VAL A 178 4.78 16.10 3.44
N VAL A 179 4.20 17.28 3.26
CA VAL A 179 2.76 17.50 3.41
C VAL A 179 1.97 16.69 2.39
N ALA A 180 2.47 16.55 1.15
CA ALA A 180 1.87 15.67 0.14
C ALA A 180 1.82 14.21 0.61
N VAL A 181 2.93 13.68 1.16
CA VAL A 181 2.95 12.33 1.74
C VAL A 181 1.91 12.17 2.83
N LEU A 182 1.80 13.12 3.75
CA LEU A 182 0.83 13.06 4.84
C LEU A 182 -0.62 13.12 4.33
N TYR A 183 -0.87 13.95 3.33
CA TYR A 183 -2.17 14.05 2.68
C TYR A 183 -2.55 12.74 1.99
N ASP A 184 -1.70 12.23 1.10
CA ASP A 184 -1.93 10.99 0.34
C ASP A 184 -2.06 9.78 1.28
N LEU A 185 -1.25 9.73 2.35
CA LEU A 185 -1.34 8.69 3.37
C LEU A 185 -2.67 8.75 4.11
N SER A 186 -3.15 9.94 4.46
CA SER A 186 -4.44 10.10 5.14
C SER A 186 -5.62 9.66 4.26
N GLU A 187 -5.54 9.96 2.95
CA GLU A 187 -6.54 9.55 1.98
C GLU A 187 -6.54 8.02 1.77
N ASP A 188 -5.36 7.42 1.58
CA ASP A 188 -5.23 5.98 1.38
C ASP A 188 -5.62 5.16 2.62
N MET A 189 -5.34 5.69 3.83
CA MET A 189 -5.81 5.11 5.08
C MET A 189 -7.34 5.21 5.20
N SER A 190 -7.93 6.37 4.86
CA SER A 190 -9.39 6.53 4.90
C SER A 190 -10.10 5.61 3.90
N LYS A 191 -9.47 5.26 2.79
CA LYS A 191 -10.04 4.40 1.74
C LYS A 191 -9.67 2.92 1.88
N ASN A 192 -8.84 2.54 2.86
CA ASN A 192 -8.27 1.19 2.99
C ASN A 192 -7.59 0.68 1.69
N GLN A 193 -7.00 1.59 0.91
CA GLN A 193 -6.35 1.30 -0.38
C GLN A 193 -4.82 1.29 -0.28
N PHE A 194 -4.30 1.21 0.94
CA PHE A 194 -2.86 1.17 1.15
C PHE A 194 -2.26 -0.09 0.52
N ASP A 195 -1.30 0.12 -0.37
CA ASP A 195 -0.51 -0.93 -0.99
C ASP A 195 0.96 -0.72 -0.61
N ARG A 196 1.64 -1.80 -0.24
CA ARG A 196 3.08 -1.80 0.04
C ARG A 196 3.89 -1.27 -1.14
N GLN A 197 3.43 -1.47 -2.38
CA GLN A 197 4.12 -0.95 -3.57
C GLN A 197 4.17 0.59 -3.61
N LYS A 198 3.18 1.28 -3.01
CA LYS A 198 3.15 2.74 -2.93
C LYS A 198 4.16 3.31 -1.90
N VAL A 199 4.67 2.49 -0.98
CA VAL A 199 5.66 2.93 0.03
C VAL A 199 6.86 3.62 -0.60
N MET A 200 7.33 3.10 -1.74
CA MET A 200 8.48 3.67 -2.44
C MET A 200 8.20 5.09 -2.97
N ILE A 201 6.96 5.37 -3.37
CA ILE A 201 6.53 6.69 -3.82
C ILE A 201 6.55 7.67 -2.65
N TYR A 202 6.02 7.28 -1.47
CA TYR A 202 6.08 8.11 -0.26
C TYR A 202 7.50 8.46 0.18
N LEU A 203 8.45 7.54 0.02
CA LEU A 203 9.85 7.79 0.39
C LEU A 203 10.49 8.87 -0.50
N ILE A 204 10.13 8.95 -1.77
CA ILE A 204 10.77 9.87 -2.73
C ILE A 204 10.20 11.29 -2.68
N HIS A 205 8.97 11.46 -2.23
CA HIS A 205 8.24 12.74 -2.24
C HIS A 205 8.96 13.92 -1.55
N PRO A 206 9.60 13.77 -0.37
CA PRO A 206 10.36 14.86 0.23
C PRO A 206 11.55 15.31 -0.65
N VAL A 207 12.24 14.35 -1.28
CA VAL A 207 13.40 14.60 -2.13
C VAL A 207 12.99 15.29 -3.43
N THR A 208 11.93 14.81 -4.08
CA THR A 208 11.37 15.47 -5.28
C THR A 208 10.84 16.86 -4.94
N GLY A 209 10.27 17.05 -3.76
CA GLY A 209 9.84 18.35 -3.27
C GLY A 209 11.00 19.35 -3.17
N LEU A 210 12.14 18.92 -2.61
CA LEU A 210 13.37 19.74 -2.55
C LEU A 210 13.84 20.14 -3.96
N MET A 211 13.90 19.18 -4.88
CA MET A 211 14.30 19.43 -6.27
C MET A 211 13.35 20.41 -6.97
N LEU A 212 12.04 20.28 -6.74
CA LEU A 212 11.04 21.16 -7.33
C LEU A 212 11.12 22.58 -6.76
N GLY A 213 11.46 22.73 -5.47
CA GLY A 213 11.78 24.01 -4.88
C GLY A 213 12.95 24.68 -5.61
N VAL A 214 14.07 23.97 -5.77
CA VAL A 214 15.24 24.47 -6.53
C VAL A 214 14.86 24.84 -7.96
N LEU A 215 14.06 24.01 -8.64
CA LEU A 215 13.56 24.29 -9.99
C LEU A 215 12.75 25.60 -10.02
N MET A 216 11.84 25.80 -9.07
CA MET A 216 11.03 27.02 -8.98
C MET A 216 11.89 28.27 -8.78
N PHE A 217 12.99 28.18 -8.03
CA PHE A 217 13.96 29.27 -7.95
C PHE A 217 14.55 29.61 -9.32
N PHE A 218 14.98 28.61 -10.09
CA PHE A 218 15.53 28.87 -11.43
C PHE A 218 14.48 29.45 -12.38
N VAL A 219 13.27 28.88 -12.41
CA VAL A 219 12.16 29.40 -13.23
C VAL A 219 11.84 30.85 -12.89
N ALA A 220 11.77 31.19 -11.61
CA ALA A 220 11.53 32.56 -11.18
C ALA A 220 12.67 33.48 -11.62
N ASN A 221 13.93 33.15 -11.32
CA ASN A 221 15.07 33.99 -11.70
C ASN A 221 15.19 34.17 -13.21
N THR A 222 15.01 33.11 -14.00
CA THR A 222 15.00 33.20 -15.47
C THR A 222 13.83 34.06 -15.96
N GLY A 223 12.63 33.92 -15.38
CA GLY A 223 11.47 34.73 -15.72
C GLY A 223 11.70 36.23 -15.44
N PHE A 224 12.25 36.56 -14.27
CA PHE A 224 12.55 37.95 -13.90
C PHE A 224 13.64 38.60 -14.75
N LEU A 225 14.63 37.82 -15.22
CA LEU A 225 15.65 38.30 -16.17
C LEU A 225 15.03 38.74 -17.52
N ILE A 226 13.95 38.08 -17.96
CA ILE A 226 13.25 38.42 -19.21
C ILE A 226 12.43 39.71 -19.06
N PHE A 227 11.85 39.97 -17.89
CA PHE A 227 11.07 41.18 -17.61
C PHE A 227 11.90 42.37 -17.08
N GLY A 228 13.21 42.17 -16.88
CA GLY A 228 14.21 43.24 -16.98
C GLY A 228 14.40 44.17 -15.79
N ASN A 229 13.97 43.87 -14.55
CA ASN A 229 14.18 44.83 -13.45
C ASN A 229 14.25 44.34 -11.98
N ALA A 230 14.43 43.06 -11.68
CA ALA A 230 14.73 42.67 -10.29
C ALA A 230 15.36 41.29 -10.20
N THR A 231 16.63 41.22 -9.83
CA THR A 231 17.20 40.01 -9.25
C THR A 231 16.60 39.81 -7.86
N LEU A 232 15.86 38.71 -7.69
CA LEU A 232 15.17 38.38 -6.46
C LEU A 232 16.16 37.89 -5.40
N GLY A 233 16.69 38.83 -4.62
CA GLY A 233 17.38 38.53 -3.37
C GLY A 233 18.89 38.57 -3.45
N MET A 234 19.45 39.77 -3.54
CA MET A 234 20.88 39.98 -3.32
C MET A 234 21.24 40.71 -2.02
N GLU A 235 20.28 41.28 -1.29
CA GLU A 235 20.61 41.92 0.00
C GLU A 235 19.56 41.68 1.08
N SER A 236 20.06 41.38 2.29
CA SER A 236 19.40 41.32 3.60
C SER A 236 18.97 39.95 4.14
N ARG A 237 19.28 39.75 5.44
CA ARG A 237 18.83 38.68 6.35
C ARG A 237 17.31 38.69 6.60
N SER A 238 16.59 39.66 6.05
CA SER A 238 15.15 39.78 6.17
C SER A 238 14.53 39.26 4.88
N PHE A 239 13.54 38.37 4.99
CA PHE A 239 12.79 37.93 3.82
C PHE A 239 12.15 39.14 3.14
N SER A 240 12.64 39.50 1.96
CA SER A 240 11.99 40.47 1.10
C SER A 240 10.63 39.90 0.65
N SER A 241 9.63 40.76 0.43
CA SER A 241 8.30 40.30 -0.02
C SER A 241 8.35 39.36 -1.24
N PRO A 242 9.27 39.52 -2.21
CA PRO A 242 9.35 38.59 -3.34
C PRO A 242 9.93 37.22 -2.98
N GLN A 243 10.84 37.14 -2.01
CA GLN A 243 11.38 35.85 -1.53
C GLN A 243 10.32 35.03 -0.80
N ILE A 244 9.44 35.68 -0.02
CA ILE A 244 8.32 34.99 0.66
C ILE A 244 7.38 34.37 -0.38
N VAL A 245 7.03 35.12 -1.43
CA VAL A 245 6.20 34.59 -2.53
C VAL A 245 6.86 33.38 -3.16
N LEU A 246 8.16 33.43 -3.42
CA LEU A 246 8.90 32.31 -4.00
C LEU A 246 8.93 31.07 -3.08
N ILE A 247 9.11 31.27 -1.77
CA ILE A 247 9.06 30.21 -0.75
C ILE A 247 7.68 29.55 -0.73
N VAL A 248 6.60 30.35 -0.75
CA VAL A 248 5.23 29.82 -0.78
C VAL A 248 4.95 29.08 -2.08
N LEU A 249 5.40 29.61 -3.22
CA LEU A 249 5.27 28.94 -4.52
C LEU A 249 6.05 27.63 -4.55
N ALA A 250 7.26 27.59 -3.98
CA ALA A 250 8.06 26.38 -3.88
C ALA A 250 7.38 25.34 -2.98
N TRP A 251 6.83 25.76 -1.85
CA TRP A 251 6.05 24.88 -0.98
C TRP A 251 4.81 24.31 -1.68
N LEU A 252 4.02 25.17 -2.33
CA LEU A 252 2.86 24.74 -3.09
C LEU A 252 3.28 23.79 -4.21
N ALA A 253 4.45 24.05 -4.80
CA ALA A 253 4.98 23.20 -5.83
C ALA A 253 5.31 21.80 -5.31
N GLY A 254 6.05 21.75 -4.20
CA GLY A 254 6.37 20.52 -3.51
C GLY A 254 5.11 19.75 -3.07
N PHE A 255 4.01 20.43 -2.75
CA PHE A 255 2.74 19.81 -2.40
C PHE A 255 2.02 19.19 -3.61
N ARG A 256 1.95 19.90 -4.75
CA ARG A 256 1.25 19.44 -5.97
C ARG A 256 2.20 18.95 -7.06
N GLN A 257 3.09 18.01 -6.71
CA GLN A 257 4.16 17.57 -7.60
C GLN A 257 3.64 17.03 -8.94
N LEU A 258 2.62 16.16 -8.91
CA LEU A 258 2.06 15.52 -10.10
C LEU A 258 1.50 16.54 -11.10
N ASP A 259 0.76 17.54 -10.61
CA ASP A 259 0.17 18.57 -11.46
C ASP A 259 1.25 19.47 -12.08
N ILE A 260 2.34 19.71 -11.35
CA ILE A 260 3.42 20.59 -11.81
C ILE A 260 4.31 19.90 -12.83
N TYR A 261 4.60 18.61 -12.67
CA TYR A 261 5.29 17.87 -13.72
C TYR A 261 4.50 17.88 -15.03
N GLN A 262 3.17 17.72 -14.97
CA GLN A 262 2.33 17.84 -16.16
C GLN A 262 2.37 19.25 -16.78
N LEU A 263 2.38 20.30 -15.95
CA LEU A 263 2.48 21.68 -16.43
C LEU A 263 3.84 21.95 -17.09
N ILE A 264 4.93 21.43 -16.51
CA ILE A 264 6.27 21.49 -17.09
C ILE A 264 6.32 20.74 -18.41
N ASP A 265 5.78 19.52 -18.49
CA ASP A 265 5.72 18.74 -19.72
C ASP A 265 4.93 19.47 -20.82
N GLN A 266 3.82 20.11 -20.46
CA GLN A 266 3.03 20.93 -21.38
C GLN A 266 3.80 22.16 -21.88
N MET A 267 4.55 22.84 -20.99
CA MET A 267 5.41 23.96 -21.38
C MET A 267 6.55 23.48 -22.29
N LEU A 268 7.20 22.37 -21.94
CA LEU A 268 8.29 21.80 -22.71
C LEU A 268 7.83 21.36 -24.10
N ALA A 269 6.65 20.74 -24.19
CA ALA A 269 6.04 20.36 -25.47
C ALA A 269 5.69 21.57 -26.35
N ARG A 270 5.41 22.72 -25.75
CA ARG A 270 5.16 23.97 -26.48
C ARG A 270 6.44 24.64 -26.97
N VAL A 271 7.54 24.52 -26.23
CA VAL A 271 8.84 25.12 -26.58
C VAL A 271 9.65 24.22 -27.53
N LEU A 272 9.58 22.91 -27.34
CA LEU A 272 10.23 21.91 -28.18
C LEU A 272 9.16 21.22 -29.03
N PRO A 273 8.82 21.76 -30.21
CA PRO A 273 7.92 21.04 -31.11
C PRO A 273 8.52 19.66 -31.40
N LYS A 274 7.73 18.60 -31.16
CA LYS A 274 8.09 17.22 -31.51
C LYS A 274 8.64 17.19 -32.93
N GLN A 275 9.95 17.05 -33.08
CA GLN A 275 10.52 16.67 -34.37
C GLN A 275 9.99 15.27 -34.66
N LYS A 276 9.11 15.17 -35.65
CA LYS A 276 8.71 13.88 -36.23
C LYS A 276 9.98 13.26 -36.80
N ILE A 277 10.51 12.25 -36.12
CA ILE A 277 11.41 11.26 -36.71
C ILE A 277 10.52 10.24 -37.41
#